data_AF-A0A9E1SD01-F1
#
_entry.id   AF-A0A9E1SD01-F1
#
_cell.length_a   1.000
_cell.length_b   1.000
_cell.length_c   1.000
_cell.angle_alpha   90.00
_cell.angle_beta   90.00
_cell.angle_gamma   90.00
#
_symmetry.space_group_name_H-M   'P 1'
#
loop_
_entity.id
_entity.type
_entity.pdbx_description
1 polymer ?
#
loop_
_entity_poly.entity_id
_entity_poly.type
_entity_poly.pdbx_seq_one_letter_code
_entity_poly.pdbx_strand_id
1 'polypeptide(L)'
;MTEEQSGVKRPTGLWVLFVLTSISTSLGILQSFTNILSGAPNASQIKKMKLEMAKSMKAAKELDSSFLIELIEKMEKITASTIENFVFFNSISLVFYALGLAAAIYMFRGLKIGFHMYIIYSFLTLIQYYFIINPSDVPIMLLVANGMVSLLFIFLYSRYLNWMQPTSSDLED
;
A
#
# COMPACT_ATOMS: atom_id res chain seq x y z
N MET A 1 18.95 -15.26 15.17
CA MET A 1 17.97 -15.39 16.28
C MET A 1 18.61 -14.77 17.51
N THR A 2 18.16 -13.59 17.92
CA THR A 2 18.62 -12.94 19.16
C THR A 2 17.35 -12.54 19.93
N GLU A 3 16.82 -13.50 20.66
CA GLU A 3 15.79 -13.31 21.69
C GLU A 3 16.44 -12.80 22.97
N GLU A 4 16.85 -11.53 23.03
CA GLU A 4 17.14 -10.91 24.33
C GLU A 4 17.22 -9.38 24.16
N GLN A 5 16.07 -8.74 23.99
CA GLN A 5 15.94 -7.30 24.21
C GLN A 5 14.70 -7.06 25.07
N SER A 6 14.95 -6.89 26.37
CA SER A 6 14.03 -6.92 27.51
C SER A 6 13.48 -8.31 27.85
N GLY A 7 13.51 -8.71 29.13
CA GLY A 7 12.89 -9.94 29.63
C GLY A 7 11.36 -10.00 29.49
N VAL A 8 10.77 -9.12 28.67
CA VAL A 8 9.35 -9.06 28.36
C VAL A 8 9.11 -9.83 27.06
N LYS A 9 8.47 -11.00 27.20
CA LYS A 9 8.07 -11.84 26.07
C LYS A 9 7.34 -11.01 25.00
N ARG A 10 7.75 -11.16 23.73
CA ARG A 10 7.13 -10.47 22.60
C ARG A 10 5.60 -10.75 22.57
N PRO A 11 4.75 -9.72 22.41
CA PRO A 11 3.30 -9.91 22.30
C PRO A 11 2.92 -10.72 21.06
N THR A 12 2.06 -11.73 21.21
CA THR A 12 1.59 -12.56 20.09
C THR A 12 0.88 -11.75 19.01
N GLY A 13 0.10 -10.73 19.39
CA GLY A 13 -0.58 -9.86 18.42
C GLY A 13 0.39 -9.07 17.55
N LEU A 14 1.55 -8.65 18.09
CA LEU A 14 2.59 -8.02 17.28
C LEU A 14 3.18 -8.98 16.25
N TRP A 15 3.32 -10.27 16.59
CA TRP A 15 3.74 -11.30 15.65
C TRP A 15 2.72 -11.49 14.50
N VAL A 16 1.43 -11.52 14.82
CA VAL A 16 0.36 -11.60 13.81
C VAL A 16 0.40 -10.40 12.87
N LEU A 17 0.49 -9.18 13.43
CA LEU A 17 0.58 -7.96 12.62
C LEU A 17 1.83 -7.96 11.73
N PHE A 18 2.97 -8.38 12.28
CA PHE A 18 4.21 -8.51 11.51
C PHE A 18 4.04 -9.45 10.32
N VAL A 19 3.44 -10.63 10.52
CA VAL A 19 3.19 -11.59 9.43
C VAL A 19 2.26 -11.01 8.38
N LEU A 20 1.13 -10.41 8.78
CA LEU A 20 0.17 -9.81 7.85
C LEU A 20 0.79 -8.69 7.02
N THR A 21 1.49 -7.76 7.67
CA THR A 21 2.17 -6.66 6.99
C THR A 21 3.26 -7.20 6.07
N SER A 22 4.08 -8.15 6.53
CA SER A 22 5.18 -8.71 5.73
C SER A 22 4.67 -9.43 4.49
N ILE A 23 3.58 -10.19 4.59
CA ILE A 23 2.95 -10.84 3.43
C ILE A 23 2.49 -9.77 2.43
N SER A 24 1.72 -8.79 2.91
CA SER A 24 1.17 -7.73 2.05
C SER A 24 2.27 -6.95 1.34
N THR A 25 3.29 -6.48 2.06
CA THR A 25 4.39 -5.70 1.48
C THR A 25 5.27 -6.54 0.58
N SER A 26 5.54 -7.81 0.92
CA SER A 26 6.37 -8.69 0.07
C SER A 26 5.67 -9.03 -1.23
N LEU A 27 4.34 -9.24 -1.21
CA LEU A 27 3.56 -9.40 -2.45
C LEU A 27 3.58 -8.12 -3.29
N GLY A 28 3.46 -6.95 -2.68
CA GLY A 28 3.59 -5.66 -3.37
C GLY A 28 4.97 -5.45 -4.01
N ILE A 29 6.04 -5.80 -3.29
CA ILE A 29 7.43 -5.80 -3.82
C ILE A 29 7.53 -6.74 -5.01
N LEU A 30 7.09 -7.99 -4.85
CA LEU A 30 7.16 -9.00 -5.90
C LEU A 30 6.41 -8.52 -7.15
N GLN A 31 5.18 -8.04 -6.99
CA GLN A 31 4.36 -7.54 -8.10
C GLN A 31 5.00 -6.34 -8.81
N SER A 32 5.51 -5.37 -8.05
CA SER A 32 6.14 -4.18 -8.63
C SER A 32 7.42 -4.54 -9.37
N PHE A 33 8.21 -5.44 -8.80
CA PHE A 33 9.44 -5.93 -9.40
C PHE A 33 9.18 -6.76 -10.66
N THR A 34 8.22 -7.68 -10.64
CA THR A 34 7.85 -8.47 -11.83
C THR A 34 7.27 -7.59 -12.93
N ASN A 35 6.49 -6.55 -12.59
CA ASN A 35 6.00 -5.56 -13.54
C ASN A 35 7.16 -4.83 -14.23
N ILE A 36 8.14 -4.34 -13.47
CA ILE A 36 9.32 -3.66 -14.05
C ILE A 36 10.08 -4.60 -14.99
N LEU A 37 10.31 -5.85 -14.59
CA LEU A 37 11.00 -6.85 -15.42
C LEU A 37 10.23 -7.25 -16.68
N SER A 38 8.90 -7.33 -16.59
CA SER A 38 8.04 -7.75 -17.70
C SER A 38 7.75 -6.61 -18.68
N GLY A 39 7.95 -5.36 -18.26
CA GLY A 39 7.66 -4.18 -19.06
C GLY A 39 6.16 -3.83 -19.08
N ALA A 40 5.86 -2.69 -19.70
CA ALA A 40 4.49 -2.19 -19.82
C ALA A 40 3.61 -3.13 -20.66
N PRO A 41 2.29 -3.17 -20.43
CA PRO A 41 1.39 -4.01 -21.21
C PRO A 41 1.44 -3.72 -22.72
N ASN A 42 1.39 -4.78 -23.54
CA ASN A 42 1.36 -4.62 -25.00
C ASN A 42 -0.04 -4.27 -25.54
N ALA A 43 -0.12 -3.93 -26.83
CA ALA A 43 -1.37 -3.51 -27.46
C ALA A 43 -2.53 -4.53 -27.33
N SER A 44 -2.23 -5.83 -27.37
CA SER A 44 -3.23 -6.89 -27.20
C SER A 44 -3.77 -6.91 -25.77
N GLN A 45 -2.89 -6.78 -24.78
CA GLN A 45 -3.26 -6.70 -23.37
C GLN A 45 -4.07 -5.43 -23.07
N ILE A 46 -3.65 -4.27 -23.58
CA ILE A 46 -4.39 -3.01 -23.45
C ILE A 46 -5.78 -3.13 -24.08
N LYS A 47 -5.89 -3.74 -25.27
CA LYS A 47 -7.18 -3.99 -25.93
C LYS A 47 -8.09 -4.86 -25.07
N LYS A 48 -7.55 -5.91 -24.44
CA LYS A 48 -8.30 -6.77 -23.53
C LYS A 48 -8.77 -6.01 -22.28
N MET A 49 -7.91 -5.20 -21.68
CA MET A 49 -8.27 -4.35 -20.53
C MET A 49 -9.40 -3.38 -20.88
N LYS A 50 -9.30 -2.67 -22.00
CA LYS A 50 -10.37 -1.77 -22.49
C LYS A 50 -11.69 -2.51 -22.76
N LEU A 51 -11.62 -3.72 -23.31
CA LEU A 51 -12.81 -4.54 -23.53
C LEU A 51 -13.49 -4.93 -22.22
N GLU A 52 -12.74 -5.36 -21.21
CA GLU A 52 -13.29 -5.69 -19.89
C GLU A 52 -13.88 -4.47 -19.19
N MET A 53 -13.22 -3.30 -19.25
CA MET A 53 -13.79 -2.06 -18.71
C MET A 53 -15.07 -1.64 -19.43
N ALA A 54 -15.14 -1.78 -20.75
CA ALA A 54 -16.35 -1.51 -21.53
C ALA A 54 -17.51 -2.45 -21.14
N LYS A 55 -17.23 -3.74 -20.85
CA LYS A 55 -18.23 -4.67 -20.32
C LYS A 55 -18.73 -4.23 -18.95
N SER A 56 -17.83 -3.88 -18.03
CA SER A 56 -18.19 -3.37 -16.70
C SER A 56 -19.03 -2.09 -16.81
N MET A 57 -18.66 -1.17 -17.70
CA MET A 57 -19.40 0.07 -17.95
C MET A 57 -20.81 -0.21 -18.49
N LYS A 58 -20.94 -1.16 -19.42
CA LYS A 58 -22.25 -1.59 -19.93
C LYS A 58 -23.13 -2.14 -18.81
N ALA A 59 -22.59 -3.03 -17.98
CA ALA A 59 -23.33 -3.58 -16.84
C ALA A 59 -23.75 -2.49 -15.83
N ALA A 60 -22.88 -1.52 -15.56
CA ALA A 60 -23.20 -0.39 -14.69
C ALA A 60 -24.34 0.48 -15.24
N LYS A 61 -24.38 0.71 -16.56
CA LYS A 61 -25.47 1.43 -17.24
C LYS A 61 -26.78 0.64 -17.25
N GLU A 62 -26.73 -0.68 -17.43
CA GLU A 62 -27.92 -1.54 -17.35
C GLU A 62 -28.52 -1.54 -15.94
N LEU A 63 -27.70 -1.37 -14.91
CA LEU A 63 -28.13 -1.21 -13.51
C LEU A 63 -28.52 0.23 -13.14
N ASP A 64 -28.46 1.17 -14.09
CA ASP A 64 -28.67 2.61 -13.90
C ASP A 64 -27.90 3.19 -12.70
N SER A 65 -26.69 2.65 -12.45
CA SER A 65 -25.90 3.02 -11.28
C SER A 65 -24.88 4.10 -11.64
N SER A 66 -25.25 5.36 -11.41
CA SER A 66 -24.36 6.52 -11.59
C SER A 66 -23.04 6.37 -10.82
N PHE A 67 -23.11 5.80 -9.61
CA PHE A 67 -21.94 5.52 -8.78
C PHE A 67 -20.96 4.54 -9.45
N LEU A 68 -21.45 3.41 -9.98
CA LEU A 68 -20.60 2.43 -10.65
C LEU A 68 -20.03 2.98 -11.96
N ILE A 69 -20.82 3.77 -12.69
CA ILE A 69 -20.36 4.45 -13.91
C ILE A 69 -19.17 5.36 -13.58
N GLU A 70 -19.31 6.26 -12.59
CA GLU A 70 -18.24 7.18 -12.19
C GLU A 70 -16.99 6.43 -11.71
N LEU A 71 -17.17 5.37 -10.92
CA LEU A 71 -16.07 4.53 -10.44
C LEU A 71 -15.29 3.92 -11.61
N ILE A 72 -15.98 3.35 -12.60
CA ILE A 72 -15.36 2.71 -13.76
C ILE A 72 -14.59 3.72 -14.61
N GLU A 73 -15.17 4.91 -14.85
CA GLU A 73 -14.50 5.99 -15.59
C GLU A 73 -13.20 6.42 -14.91
N LYS A 74 -13.24 6.64 -13.59
CA LYS A 74 -12.05 7.01 -12.82
C LYS A 74 -10.99 5.90 -12.80
N MET A 75 -11.41 4.64 -12.69
CA MET A 75 -10.51 3.49 -12.79
C MET A 75 -9.87 3.38 -14.18
N GLU A 76 -10.58 3.73 -15.26
CA GLU A 76 -10.04 3.77 -16.62
C GLU A 76 -8.94 4.82 -16.72
N LYS A 77 -9.17 6.02 -16.19
CA LYS A 77 -8.17 7.08 -16.15
C LYS A 77 -6.93 6.66 -15.33
N ILE A 78 -7.11 6.09 -14.14
CA ILE A 78 -6.01 5.57 -13.32
C ILE A 78 -5.20 4.53 -14.09
N THR A 79 -5.89 3.61 -14.77
CA THR A 79 -5.26 2.55 -15.56
C THR A 79 -4.45 3.12 -16.72
N ALA A 80 -5.00 4.08 -17.46
CA ALA A 80 -4.31 4.76 -18.55
C ALA A 80 -3.07 5.51 -18.05
N SER A 81 -3.19 6.32 -16.99
CA SER A 81 -2.07 7.06 -16.39
C SER A 81 -1.00 6.12 -15.82
N THR A 82 -1.39 4.98 -15.27
CA THR A 82 -0.47 3.95 -14.76
C THR A 82 0.31 3.30 -15.89
N ILE A 83 -0.32 3.04 -17.04
CA ILE A 83 0.37 2.49 -18.23
C ILE A 83 1.32 3.54 -18.82
N GLU A 84 0.90 4.80 -18.91
CA GLU A 84 1.74 5.89 -19.41
C GLU A 84 2.98 6.12 -18.53
N ASN A 85 2.82 6.05 -17.21
CA ASN A 85 3.88 6.25 -16.22
C ASN A 85 4.41 4.92 -15.65
N PHE A 86 4.33 3.83 -16.41
CA PHE A 86 4.48 2.46 -15.89
C PHE A 86 5.76 2.23 -15.09
N VAL A 87 6.91 2.61 -15.64
CA VAL A 87 8.21 2.39 -14.96
C VAL A 87 8.27 3.22 -13.67
N PHE A 88 7.86 4.49 -13.75
CA PHE A 88 7.86 5.38 -12.59
C PHE A 88 6.92 4.89 -11.49
N PHE A 89 5.67 4.57 -11.83
CA PHE A 89 4.67 4.08 -10.88
C PHE A 89 5.11 2.79 -10.17
N ASN A 90 5.64 1.81 -10.91
CA ASN A 90 6.13 0.57 -10.29
C ASN A 90 7.40 0.79 -9.47
N SER A 91 8.26 1.74 -9.87
CA SER A 91 9.48 2.08 -9.12
C SER A 91 9.15 2.71 -7.77
N ILE A 92 8.24 3.70 -7.72
CA ILE A 92 7.80 4.29 -6.46
C ILE A 92 7.03 3.27 -5.60
N SER A 93 6.23 2.39 -6.22
CA SER A 93 5.56 1.29 -5.53
C SER A 93 6.56 0.41 -4.80
N LEU A 94 7.64 0.01 -5.49
CA LEU A 94 8.69 -0.84 -4.95
C LEU A 94 9.37 -0.18 -3.73
N VAL A 95 9.69 1.12 -3.84
CA VAL A 95 10.27 1.89 -2.73
C VAL A 95 9.31 1.97 -1.54
N PHE A 96 8.03 2.23 -1.78
CA PHE A 96 7.04 2.32 -0.71
C PHE A 96 6.85 0.97 -0.01
N TYR A 97 6.67 -0.12 -0.76
CA TYR A 97 6.55 -1.44 -0.14
C TYR A 97 7.82 -1.89 0.59
N ALA A 98 9.01 -1.53 0.08
CA ALA A 98 10.27 -1.76 0.80
C ALA A 98 10.33 -0.99 2.13
N LEU A 99 9.87 0.27 2.14
CA LEU A 99 9.73 1.06 3.37
C LEU A 99 8.74 0.41 4.35
N GLY A 100 7.59 -0.06 3.87
CA GLY A 100 6.60 -0.77 4.69
C GLY A 100 7.15 -2.07 5.30
N LEU A 101 7.93 -2.83 4.54
CA LEU A 101 8.59 -4.05 5.04
C LEU A 101 9.68 -3.72 6.07
N ALA A 102 10.51 -2.71 5.80
CA ALA A 102 11.53 -2.24 6.74
C ALA A 102 10.90 -1.77 8.05
N ALA A 103 9.81 -1.00 7.97
CA ALA A 103 9.02 -0.57 9.12
C ALA A 103 8.53 -1.75 9.95
N ALA A 104 7.96 -2.78 9.31
CA ALA A 104 7.51 -4.00 9.97
C ALA A 104 8.65 -4.75 10.67
N ILE A 105 9.81 -4.89 10.01
CA ILE A 105 11.00 -5.53 10.59
C ILE A 105 11.49 -4.77 11.83
N TYR A 106 11.55 -3.43 11.77
CA TYR A 106 12.00 -2.63 12.90
C TYR A 106 11.01 -2.67 14.08
N MET A 107 9.70 -2.64 13.82
CA MET A 107 8.69 -2.87 14.86
C MET A 107 8.82 -4.26 15.48
N PHE A 108 9.08 -5.29 14.66
CA PHE A 108 9.26 -6.66 15.15
C PHE A 108 10.53 -6.84 15.99
N ARG A 109 11.57 -6.05 15.71
CA ARG A 109 12.79 -5.92 16.52
C ARG A 109 12.60 -5.08 17.77
N GLY A 110 11.42 -4.47 17.98
CA GLY A 110 11.12 -3.67 19.16
C GLY A 110 11.58 -2.22 19.08
N LEU A 111 11.81 -1.67 17.88
CA LEU A 111 12.22 -0.26 17.72
C LEU A 111 11.03 0.63 17.35
N LYS A 112 10.81 1.71 18.13
CA LYS A 112 9.72 2.68 17.89
C LYS A 112 9.82 3.39 16.54
N ILE A 113 11.02 3.60 16.00
CA ILE A 113 11.20 4.21 14.66
C ILE A 113 10.44 3.44 13.57
N GLY A 114 10.30 2.12 13.72
CA GLY A 114 9.52 1.27 12.82
C GLY A 114 8.06 1.71 12.72
N PHE A 115 7.47 2.17 13.82
CA PHE A 115 6.08 2.66 13.83
C PHE A 115 5.93 3.97 13.05
N HIS A 116 6.87 4.90 13.20
CA HIS A 116 6.87 6.15 12.44
C HIS A 116 7.07 5.90 10.93
N MET A 117 8.00 5.01 10.58
CA MET A 117 8.17 4.60 9.18
C MET A 117 6.91 3.93 8.61
N TYR A 118 6.17 3.16 9.42
CA TYR A 118 4.92 2.55 8.99
C TYR A 118 3.83 3.59 8.70
N ILE A 119 3.74 4.65 9.51
CA ILE A 119 2.83 5.78 9.27
C ILE A 119 3.19 6.49 7.97
N ILE A 120 4.48 6.78 7.75
CA ILE A 120 4.97 7.43 6.52
C ILE A 120 4.65 6.55 5.30
N TYR A 121 4.97 5.25 5.37
CA TYR A 121 4.60 4.27 4.35
C TYR A 121 3.10 4.30 4.04
N SER A 122 2.26 4.27 5.07
CA SER A 122 0.80 4.27 4.92
C SER A 122 0.29 5.53 4.24
N PHE A 123 0.88 6.69 4.54
CA PHE A 123 0.52 7.94 3.89
C PHE A 123 0.99 7.95 2.43
N LEU A 124 2.22 7.53 2.17
CA LEU A 124 2.79 7.48 0.82
C LEU A 124 1.99 6.59 -0.13
N THR A 125 1.58 5.40 0.32
CA THR A 125 0.73 4.50 -0.49
C THR A 125 -0.67 5.07 -0.72
N LEU A 126 -1.23 5.80 0.25
CA LEU A 126 -2.52 6.47 0.11
C LEU A 126 -2.51 7.52 -1.00
N ILE A 127 -1.44 8.33 -1.07
CA ILE A 127 -1.32 9.44 -2.04
C ILE A 127 -0.64 9.02 -3.35
N GLN A 128 -0.27 7.75 -3.50
CA GLN A 128 0.57 7.27 -4.59
C GLN A 128 0.01 7.62 -5.99
N TYR A 129 -1.29 7.51 -6.18
CA TYR A 129 -1.92 7.84 -7.47
C TYR A 129 -1.78 9.32 -7.83
N TYR A 130 -1.72 10.23 -6.86
CA TYR A 130 -1.58 11.66 -7.12
C TYR A 130 -0.23 12.05 -7.75
N PHE A 131 0.75 11.14 -7.77
CA PHE A 131 2.00 11.35 -8.50
C PHE A 131 1.86 11.20 -10.02
N ILE A 132 0.78 10.57 -10.51
CA ILE A 132 0.61 10.24 -11.94
C ILE A 132 -0.72 10.70 -12.53
N ILE A 133 -1.70 11.08 -11.71
CA ILE A 133 -3.02 11.52 -12.16
C ILE A 133 -3.54 12.70 -11.33
N ASN A 134 -4.39 13.53 -11.93
CA ASN A 134 -5.03 14.66 -11.26
C ASN A 134 -5.84 14.21 -10.03
N PRO A 135 -5.81 14.95 -8.90
CA PRO A 135 -6.51 14.55 -7.70
C PRO A 135 -8.03 14.35 -7.83
N SER A 136 -8.69 15.08 -8.75
CA SER A 136 -10.12 14.95 -9.03
C SER A 136 -10.51 13.61 -9.68
N ASP A 137 -9.56 12.94 -10.33
CA ASP A 137 -9.78 11.70 -11.06
C ASP A 137 -9.53 10.45 -10.19
N VAL A 138 -9.01 10.61 -8.96
CA VAL A 138 -8.87 9.49 -8.02
C VAL A 138 -10.21 9.26 -7.31
N PRO A 139 -10.77 8.03 -7.33
CA PRO A 139 -11.99 7.72 -6.61
C PRO A 139 -11.81 7.91 -5.09
N ILE A 140 -12.67 8.73 -4.49
CA ILE A 140 -12.65 8.95 -3.03
C ILE A 140 -12.86 7.64 -2.26
N MET A 141 -13.63 6.71 -2.80
CA MET A 141 -13.85 5.39 -2.19
C MET A 141 -12.54 4.61 -2.04
N LEU A 142 -11.62 4.71 -3.02
CA LEU A 142 -10.33 4.04 -2.96
C LEU A 142 -9.47 4.63 -1.83
N LEU A 143 -9.47 5.96 -1.69
CA LEU A 143 -8.79 6.65 -0.61
C LEU A 143 -9.35 6.23 0.77
N VAL A 144 -10.67 6.25 0.92
CA VAL A 144 -11.35 5.89 2.18
C VAL A 144 -11.09 4.42 2.54
N ALA A 145 -11.21 3.49 1.59
CA ALA A 145 -11.00 2.08 1.83
C ALA A 145 -9.56 1.78 2.28
N ASN A 146 -8.56 2.28 1.54
CA ASN A 146 -7.15 2.07 1.89
C ASN A 146 -6.79 2.80 3.20
N GLY A 147 -7.25 4.04 3.36
CA GLY A 147 -7.02 4.83 4.57
C GLY A 147 -7.59 4.16 5.82
N MET A 148 -8.77 3.54 5.73
CA MET A 148 -9.36 2.81 6.86
C MET A 148 -8.53 1.60 7.27
N VAL A 149 -8.03 0.82 6.29
CA VAL A 149 -7.15 -0.33 6.56
C VAL A 149 -5.83 0.14 7.18
N SER A 150 -5.22 1.19 6.63
CA SER A 150 -4.01 1.79 7.20
C SER A 150 -4.21 2.27 8.63
N LEU A 151 -5.29 3.02 8.89
CA LEU A 151 -5.62 3.50 10.23
C LEU A 151 -5.86 2.35 11.22
N LEU A 152 -6.53 1.29 10.78
CA LEU A 152 -6.72 0.08 11.59
C LEU A 152 -5.37 -0.53 11.98
N PHE A 153 -4.45 -0.72 11.03
CA PHE A 153 -3.14 -1.29 11.33
C PHE A 153 -2.28 -0.36 12.20
N ILE A 154 -2.29 0.95 11.94
CA ILE A 154 -1.62 1.95 12.79
C ILE A 154 -2.16 1.86 14.22
N PHE A 155 -3.48 1.80 14.40
CA PHE A 155 -4.11 1.65 15.70
C PHE A 155 -3.72 0.32 16.38
N LEU A 156 -3.69 -0.79 15.64
CA LEU A 156 -3.31 -2.09 16.19
C LEU A 156 -1.83 -2.12 16.60
N TYR A 157 -0.92 -1.55 15.79
CA TYR A 157 0.49 -1.43 16.13
C TYR A 157 0.73 -0.49 17.32
N SER A 158 -0.06 0.58 17.46
CA SER A 158 0.11 1.55 18.56
C SER A 158 -0.08 0.93 19.94
N ARG A 159 -0.90 -0.14 20.05
CA ARG A 159 -1.11 -0.92 21.29
C ARG A 159 0.16 -1.59 21.81
N TYR A 160 1.16 -1.76 20.95
CA TYR A 160 2.44 -2.38 21.29
C TYR A 160 3.58 -1.38 21.45
N LEU A 161 3.32 -0.06 21.40
CA LEU A 161 4.35 0.98 21.54
C LEU A 161 5.08 0.95 22.89
N ASN A 162 4.39 0.57 23.97
CA ASN A 162 5.00 0.45 25.30
C ASN A 162 6.01 -0.70 25.37
N TRP A 163 5.89 -1.70 24.51
CA TRP A 163 6.85 -2.79 24.39
C TRP A 163 8.06 -2.39 23.53
N MET A 164 7.87 -1.48 22.57
CA MET A 164 8.95 -0.99 21.73
C MET A 164 9.80 0.04 22.48
N GLN A 165 11.12 -0.04 22.33
CA GLN A 165 12.06 0.90 22.92
C GLN A 165 12.22 2.14 22.03
N PRO A 166 12.36 3.34 22.63
CA PRO A 166 12.91 4.50 21.94
C PRO A 166 14.29 4.16 21.39
N THR A 167 14.68 4.81 20.29
CA THR A 167 16.04 4.66 19.76
C THR A 167 17.00 5.44 20.65
N SER A 168 18.32 5.16 20.61
CA SER A 168 19.30 5.94 21.39
C SER A 168 19.28 7.45 21.06
N SER A 169 18.82 7.83 19.86
CA SER A 169 18.57 9.22 19.48
C SER A 169 17.46 9.90 20.30
N ASP A 170 16.57 9.13 20.91
CA ASP A 170 15.47 9.63 21.74
C ASP A 170 15.85 9.72 23.23
N LEU A 171 17.09 9.34 23.57
CA LEU A 171 17.64 9.33 24.94
C LEU A 171 18.72 10.42 25.14
N GLU A 172 19.01 11.21 24.11
CA GLU A 172 19.99 12.31 24.14
C GLU A 172 19.36 13.70 24.39
N ASP A 173 18.05 13.77 24.64
CA ASP A 173 17.32 14.98 25.04
C ASP A 173 16.97 15.01 26.54
#